data_AF-A0A942Z3U1-F1
#
_entry.id   AF-A0A942Z3U1-F1
#
_cell.length_a   1.000
_cell.length_b   1.000
_cell.length_c   1.000
_cell.angle_alpha   90.00
_cell.angle_beta   90.00
_cell.angle_gamma   90.00
#
_symmetry.space_group_name_H-M   'P 1'
#
loop_
_entity.id
_entity.type
_entity.pdbx_description
1 polymer ?
#
loop_
_entity_poly.entity_id
_entity_poly.type
_entity_poly.pdbx_seq_one_letter_code
_entity_poly.pdbx_strand_id
1 'polypeptide(L)'
;MLKVIKLLLMFSLLMIMTACVSQKSLPIEKLPSKKNDLHPKDKEPISFILDRMMEKAREGMIIDSSFNVMDSSFQQVKTKWGKPDQIDQVAGGSYATYYEKNVVLGFNANGEIYDLRSSKELKDITSKTVEQYLGPPDEIREYNNERIYVYGLKQNIELKMIIPNATKFVDHISVYNPQRAIAEEYTLDIKGKSNQLSNQAWNSMQNWRKQISLFSKEHGNVYLNGPNKKMVALTFDDGPDDTITPAIIDILDDYNVKGNFFFLGSKVKLNPQVVKNAYNKGNLILSHSYNHLELTKLSKEDIQTEIESTEKAIQSVIGKKTAILRTPYGDTDEKVVTVTQKQGYSIVLWSIDTLDWSQKEAGHIVNNVVENVRNGDIILMHSDSDKIETAKALPLIIESLQKMNYEIVDLETLLNVKAYQ
;
A
#
# COMPACT_ATOMS: atom_id res chain seq x y z
N MET A 1 48.00 45.57 25.07
CA MET A 1 47.35 45.11 26.33
C MET A 1 47.07 43.62 26.14
N LEU A 2 47.62 42.67 26.91
CA LEU A 2 47.35 42.32 28.33
C LEU A 2 45.86 41.99 28.55
N LYS A 3 45.41 40.84 29.07
CA LYS A 3 45.98 39.56 29.62
C LYS A 3 45.01 38.39 29.22
N VAL A 4 45.30 37.08 29.10
CA VAL A 4 46.11 36.06 29.84
C VAL A 4 45.39 35.39 31.05
N ILE A 5 45.66 34.08 31.29
CA ILE A 5 45.03 33.08 32.22
C ILE A 5 43.81 32.36 31.60
N LYS A 6 43.68 31.03 31.42
CA LYS A 6 44.56 29.81 31.55
C LYS A 6 44.74 29.10 32.93
N LEU A 7 43.90 28.10 33.25
CA LEU A 7 44.12 26.82 34.01
C LEU A 7 42.79 26.00 34.00
N LEU A 8 42.61 24.66 34.00
CA LEU A 8 43.45 23.42 33.94
C LEU A 8 43.87 22.76 35.29
N LEU A 9 43.26 21.63 35.71
CA LEU A 9 43.87 20.54 36.55
C LEU A 9 43.00 19.27 36.73
N MET A 10 43.63 18.11 36.98
CA MET A 10 43.02 16.81 37.38
C MET A 10 43.66 16.30 38.69
N PHE A 11 42.85 15.77 39.63
CA PHE A 11 43.22 14.90 40.78
C PHE A 11 41.95 14.13 41.23
N SER A 12 41.95 12.92 41.80
CA SER A 12 42.96 11.83 41.85
C SER A 12 42.32 10.51 42.37
N LEU A 13 43.05 9.39 42.28
CA LEU A 13 42.69 8.05 42.81
C LEU A 13 43.16 7.88 44.28
N LEU A 14 42.47 7.06 45.12
CA LEU A 14 43.01 5.82 45.76
C LEU A 14 42.21 5.30 47.02
N MET A 15 42.36 4.00 47.24
CA MET A 15 41.67 2.98 48.09
C MET A 15 42.19 2.85 49.56
N ILE A 16 41.73 1.81 50.32
CA ILE A 16 42.26 1.17 51.58
C ILE A 16 41.49 1.52 52.90
N MET A 17 41.26 0.65 53.92
CA MET A 17 40.82 -0.78 54.05
C MET A 17 40.67 -1.25 55.56
N THR A 18 39.83 -2.27 55.80
CA THR A 18 39.85 -3.36 56.86
C THR A 18 39.75 -3.16 58.40
N ALA A 19 38.86 -3.99 59.01
CA ALA A 19 39.00 -4.84 60.23
C ALA A 19 37.94 -6.00 60.18
N CYS A 20 37.96 -7.22 60.79
CA CYS A 20 38.74 -7.93 61.84
C CYS A 20 38.17 -7.80 63.29
N VAL A 21 37.95 -8.82 64.17
CA VAL A 21 38.17 -10.31 64.27
C VAL A 21 37.03 -10.90 65.17
N SER A 22 36.26 -11.99 64.91
CA SER A 22 36.46 -13.47 64.87
C SER A 22 36.71 -14.24 66.22
N GLN A 23 35.85 -15.24 66.57
CA GLN A 23 36.19 -16.63 67.08
C GLN A 23 35.04 -17.45 67.77
N LYS A 24 34.96 -18.76 67.43
CA LYS A 24 34.61 -19.98 68.24
C LYS A 24 33.23 -20.13 68.97
N SER A 25 32.72 -21.34 69.32
CA SER A 25 32.46 -22.62 68.58
C SER A 25 31.96 -23.77 69.52
N LEU A 26 31.11 -24.69 68.99
CA LEU A 26 30.69 -26.05 69.48
C LEU A 26 29.49 -26.17 70.45
N PRO A 27 28.76 -27.33 70.51
CA PRO A 27 28.84 -28.56 69.68
C PRO A 27 27.52 -28.87 68.89
N ILE A 28 27.31 -30.13 68.46
CA ILE A 28 26.32 -30.58 67.46
C ILE A 28 25.45 -31.73 68.00
N GLU A 29 24.15 -31.78 67.65
CA GLU A 29 23.48 -33.07 67.37
C GLU A 29 22.45 -32.97 66.21
N LYS A 30 21.87 -34.11 65.78
CA LYS A 30 21.52 -34.39 64.36
C LYS A 30 20.03 -34.55 64.08
N LEU A 31 19.61 -34.13 62.88
CA LEU A 31 18.56 -34.77 62.08
C LEU A 31 19.08 -34.98 60.63
N PRO A 32 18.51 -35.92 59.84
CA PRO A 32 19.30 -36.68 58.87
C PRO A 32 19.39 -36.10 57.45
N SER A 33 20.48 -36.46 56.77
CA SER A 33 20.72 -36.19 55.34
C SER A 33 19.86 -37.05 54.40
N LYS A 34 19.36 -36.46 53.31
CA LYS A 34 19.06 -37.19 52.07
C LYS A 34 19.42 -36.35 50.84
N LYS A 35 20.40 -36.86 50.09
CA LYS A 35 20.83 -36.62 48.70
C LYS A 35 20.54 -35.26 48.03
N ASN A 36 21.58 -34.72 47.39
CA ASN A 36 21.43 -33.92 46.17
C ASN A 36 20.83 -34.81 45.07
N ASP A 37 19.76 -34.36 44.43
CA ASP A 37 19.39 -34.75 43.07
C ASP A 37 19.36 -33.47 42.21
N LEU A 38 20.21 -33.41 41.18
CA LEU A 38 20.34 -32.25 40.29
C LEU A 38 19.31 -32.36 39.16
N HIS A 39 18.23 -31.58 39.23
CA HIS A 39 17.26 -31.48 38.13
C HIS A 39 17.64 -30.42 37.08
N PRO A 40 17.30 -30.61 35.80
CA PRO A 40 17.75 -29.75 34.72
C PRO A 40 16.77 -28.59 34.43
N LYS A 41 17.28 -27.35 34.54
CA LYS A 41 16.73 -26.09 33.98
C LYS A 41 15.20 -25.94 34.03
N ASP A 42 14.71 -25.27 35.06
CA ASP A 42 13.34 -24.76 35.08
C ASP A 42 13.07 -23.85 33.87
N LYS A 43 12.05 -24.21 33.06
CA LYS A 43 11.47 -23.29 32.06
C LYS A 43 10.64 -22.25 32.79
N GLU A 44 10.66 -21.02 32.29
CA GLU A 44 9.79 -19.95 32.76
C GLU A 44 8.30 -20.31 32.54
N PRO A 45 7.39 -20.07 33.51
CA PRO A 45 5.98 -20.42 33.38
C PRO A 45 5.30 -19.68 32.23
N ILE A 46 4.50 -20.38 31.41
CA ILE A 46 3.82 -19.80 30.23
C ILE A 46 2.93 -18.59 30.61
N SER A 47 2.30 -18.59 31.79
CA SER A 47 1.54 -17.44 32.26
C SER A 47 2.39 -16.18 32.38
N PHE A 48 3.62 -16.29 32.91
CA PHE A 48 4.53 -15.15 33.07
C PHE A 48 5.09 -14.66 31.73
N ILE A 49 5.27 -15.57 30.76
CA ILE A 49 5.59 -15.21 29.37
C ILE A 49 4.42 -14.42 28.76
N LEU A 50 3.18 -14.91 28.88
CA LEU A 50 1.98 -14.22 28.38
C LEU A 50 1.74 -12.86 29.06
N ASP A 51 1.98 -12.75 30.38
CA ASP A 51 1.91 -11.49 31.13
C ASP A 51 2.95 -10.48 30.60
N ARG A 52 4.21 -10.89 30.43
CA ARG A 52 5.28 -10.06 29.83
C ARG A 52 4.97 -9.65 28.39
N MET A 53 4.42 -10.56 27.57
CA MET A 53 4.01 -10.26 26.20
C MET A 53 2.91 -9.19 26.18
N MET A 54 1.91 -9.33 27.06
CA MET A 54 0.78 -8.42 27.19
C MET A 54 1.20 -7.06 27.79
N GLU A 55 2.13 -7.03 28.75
CA GLU A 55 2.73 -5.79 29.26
C GLU A 55 3.49 -5.05 28.16
N LYS A 56 4.40 -5.72 27.43
CA LYS A 56 5.18 -5.10 26.37
C LYS A 56 4.33 -4.66 25.18
N ALA A 57 3.31 -5.43 24.82
CA ALA A 57 2.39 -5.04 23.76
C ALA A 57 1.59 -3.75 24.09
N ARG A 58 1.31 -3.47 25.37
CA ARG A 58 0.69 -2.20 25.82
C ARG A 58 1.65 -1.01 25.72
N GLU A 59 2.96 -1.25 25.67
CA GLU A 59 4.00 -0.26 25.30
C GLU A 59 4.26 -0.22 23.79
N GLY A 60 3.49 -0.96 22.98
CA GLY A 60 3.70 -1.12 21.54
C GLY A 60 4.95 -1.94 21.18
N MET A 61 5.51 -2.71 22.11
CA MET A 61 6.76 -3.48 21.94
C MET A 61 6.54 -5.00 21.98
N ILE A 62 7.44 -5.73 21.34
CA ILE A 62 7.70 -7.15 21.63
C ILE A 62 8.81 -7.25 22.69
N ILE A 63 8.85 -8.37 23.44
CA ILE A 63 9.74 -8.58 24.60
C ILE A 63 11.22 -8.19 24.36
N ASP A 64 11.81 -8.60 23.24
CA ASP A 64 13.23 -8.35 22.92
C ASP A 64 13.48 -7.03 22.17
N SER A 65 12.44 -6.25 21.84
CA SER A 65 12.59 -5.01 21.07
C SER A 65 12.86 -3.80 21.95
N SER A 66 13.79 -2.96 21.51
CA SER A 66 13.99 -1.61 22.07
C SER A 66 13.29 -0.51 21.23
N PHE A 67 12.27 -0.90 20.48
CA PHE A 67 11.49 -0.08 19.55
C PHE A 67 10.02 -0.47 19.66
N ASN A 68 9.13 0.49 19.42
CA ASN A 68 7.68 0.32 19.51
C ASN A 68 6.97 0.65 18.18
N VAL A 69 5.66 0.37 18.12
CA VAL A 69 4.79 0.76 16.99
C VAL A 69 4.10 2.13 17.19
N MET A 70 4.61 2.99 18.07
CA MET A 70 3.97 4.26 18.48
C MET A 70 4.76 5.51 18.06
N ASP A 71 6.06 5.54 18.34
CA ASP A 71 6.98 6.65 18.03
C ASP A 71 8.14 6.24 17.11
N SER A 72 8.53 4.96 17.14
CA SER A 72 9.82 4.54 16.59
C SER A 72 9.81 4.49 15.05
N SER A 73 11.00 4.61 14.47
CA SER A 73 11.24 4.63 13.02
C SER A 73 12.38 3.70 12.58
N PHE A 74 12.28 3.19 11.36
CA PHE A 74 13.28 2.34 10.71
C PHE A 74 14.65 3.03 10.57
N GLN A 75 14.69 4.37 10.54
CA GLN A 75 15.96 5.11 10.58
C GLN A 75 16.65 5.01 11.96
N GLN A 76 15.90 5.03 13.06
CA GLN A 76 16.44 4.75 14.40
C GLN A 76 16.87 3.28 14.53
N VAL A 77 16.10 2.34 13.95
CA VAL A 77 16.50 0.92 13.90
C VAL A 77 17.83 0.75 13.17
N LYS A 78 17.96 1.26 11.94
CA LYS A 78 19.21 1.20 11.17
C LYS A 78 20.40 1.84 11.88
N THR A 79 20.15 2.90 12.66
CA THR A 79 21.20 3.60 13.43
C THR A 79 21.68 2.76 14.63
N LYS A 80 20.84 1.88 15.20
CA LYS A 80 21.16 1.07 16.39
C LYS A 80 21.56 -0.38 16.08
N TRP A 81 20.96 -0.98 15.06
CA TRP A 81 21.13 -2.39 14.69
C TRP A 81 21.86 -2.60 13.36
N GLY A 82 22.11 -1.53 12.59
CA GLY A 82 22.70 -1.63 11.24
C GLY A 82 21.67 -1.97 10.16
N LYS A 83 22.16 -2.40 8.99
CA LYS A 83 21.28 -2.85 7.89
C LYS A 83 20.56 -4.15 8.30
N PRO A 84 19.30 -4.37 7.87
CA PRO A 84 18.66 -5.67 7.99
C PRO A 84 19.30 -6.69 7.05
N ASP A 85 19.05 -7.97 7.32
CA ASP A 85 19.49 -9.09 6.49
C ASP A 85 18.67 -9.18 5.18
N GLN A 86 17.37 -8.86 5.25
CA GLN A 86 16.41 -8.89 4.15
C GLN A 86 15.42 -7.72 4.27
N ILE A 87 14.96 -7.20 3.13
CA ILE A 87 13.80 -6.28 3.06
C ILE A 87 12.85 -6.76 1.96
N ASP A 88 11.60 -7.00 2.33
CA ASP A 88 10.52 -7.39 1.43
C ASP A 88 9.53 -6.22 1.27
N GLN A 89 9.11 -5.90 0.04
CA GLN A 89 8.06 -4.90 -0.22
C GLN A 89 6.70 -5.58 -0.32
N VAL A 90 5.67 -4.97 0.25
CA VAL A 90 4.28 -5.44 0.19
C VAL A 90 3.33 -4.27 -0.09
N ALA A 91 2.09 -4.56 -0.48
CA ALA A 91 1.04 -3.54 -0.52
C ALA A 91 0.88 -2.92 0.89
N GLY A 92 1.03 -1.59 0.98
CA GLY A 92 0.95 -0.82 2.23
C GLY A 92 2.27 -0.56 2.96
N GLY A 93 3.39 -1.24 2.65
CA GLY A 93 4.64 -1.04 3.40
C GLY A 93 5.83 -1.88 2.98
N SER A 94 6.78 -2.03 3.90
CA SER A 94 7.96 -2.88 3.74
C SER A 94 8.30 -3.59 5.05
N TYR A 95 8.76 -4.82 4.96
CA TYR A 95 9.18 -5.62 6.10
C TYR A 95 10.69 -5.81 6.09
N ALA A 96 11.36 -5.53 7.21
CA ALA A 96 12.79 -5.74 7.38
C ALA A 96 13.06 -6.83 8.42
N THR A 97 13.88 -7.81 8.05
CA THR A 97 14.22 -8.97 8.88
C THR A 97 15.62 -8.81 9.49
N TYR A 98 15.73 -9.11 10.78
CA TYR A 98 16.99 -9.13 11.53
C TYR A 98 17.13 -10.50 12.22
N TYR A 99 17.78 -11.47 11.55
CA TYR A 99 17.83 -12.87 12.00
C TYR A 99 18.50 -13.02 13.37
N GLU A 100 19.62 -12.33 13.63
CA GLU A 100 20.29 -12.35 14.93
C GLU A 100 19.42 -11.86 16.10
N LYS A 101 18.44 -11.00 15.81
CA LYS A 101 17.54 -10.42 16.82
C LYS A 101 16.25 -11.24 16.95
N ASN A 102 16.00 -12.15 15.99
CA ASN A 102 14.73 -12.86 15.82
C ASN A 102 13.52 -11.89 15.77
N VAL A 103 13.71 -10.77 15.04
CA VAL A 103 12.69 -9.74 14.83
C VAL A 103 12.48 -9.51 13.34
N VAL A 104 11.22 -9.42 12.94
CA VAL A 104 10.81 -8.82 11.67
C VAL A 104 9.97 -7.57 11.99
N LEU A 105 10.23 -6.45 11.32
CA LEU A 105 9.53 -5.19 11.56
C LEU A 105 8.91 -4.65 10.26
N GLY A 106 7.64 -4.25 10.33
CA GLY A 106 6.94 -3.57 9.25
C GLY A 106 7.05 -2.05 9.40
N PHE A 107 7.39 -1.36 8.32
CA PHE A 107 7.50 0.09 8.28
C PHE A 107 6.83 0.70 7.04
N ASN A 108 6.20 1.87 7.22
CA ASN A 108 5.48 2.58 6.16
C ASN A 108 6.44 3.40 5.27
N ALA A 109 5.90 4.13 4.28
CA ALA A 109 6.70 4.92 3.34
C ALA A 109 7.63 5.96 4.01
N ASN A 110 7.21 6.52 5.16
CA ASN A 110 7.98 7.47 5.96
C ASN A 110 8.98 6.78 6.91
N GLY A 111 9.00 5.45 6.92
CA GLY A 111 9.84 4.66 7.80
C GLY A 111 9.33 4.59 9.24
N GLU A 112 8.07 4.94 9.53
CA GLU A 112 7.48 4.69 10.85
C GLU A 112 7.25 3.20 11.06
N ILE A 113 7.54 2.68 12.25
CA ILE A 113 7.28 1.27 12.57
C ILE A 113 5.80 1.08 12.89
N TYR A 114 5.16 0.13 12.21
CA TYR A 114 3.74 -0.22 12.41
C TYR A 114 3.52 -1.70 12.78
N ASP A 115 4.51 -2.57 12.64
CA ASP A 115 4.41 -4.00 12.97
C ASP A 115 5.76 -4.48 13.56
N LEU A 116 5.71 -5.27 14.63
CA LEU A 116 6.87 -5.89 15.29
C LEU A 116 6.55 -7.36 15.59
N ARG A 117 7.32 -8.27 14.96
CA ARG A 117 7.10 -9.72 15.02
C ARG A 117 8.22 -10.47 15.72
N SER A 118 7.86 -11.52 16.47
CA SER A 118 8.82 -12.46 17.08
C SER A 118 8.20 -13.83 17.36
N SER A 119 9.05 -14.87 17.35
CA SER A 119 8.72 -16.30 17.51
C SER A 119 9.51 -16.98 18.65
N LYS A 120 10.33 -16.23 19.39
CA LYS A 120 11.44 -16.77 20.19
C LYS A 120 11.01 -17.60 21.42
N GLU A 121 9.91 -17.22 22.08
CA GLU A 121 9.48 -17.75 23.38
C GLU A 121 8.14 -18.53 23.31
N LEU A 122 7.67 -18.88 22.11
CA LEU A 122 6.25 -19.26 21.89
C LEU A 122 5.97 -20.76 21.71
N LYS A 123 7.03 -21.59 21.59
CA LYS A 123 6.95 -22.97 21.06
C LYS A 123 6.15 -23.98 21.91
N ASP A 124 5.78 -23.63 23.14
CA ASP A 124 4.93 -24.45 24.03
C ASP A 124 3.53 -23.82 24.26
N ILE A 125 3.22 -22.68 23.63
CA ILE A 125 1.97 -21.92 23.84
C ILE A 125 0.91 -22.38 22.83
N THR A 126 -0.25 -22.85 23.31
CA THR A 126 -1.39 -23.25 22.46
C THR A 126 -2.53 -22.22 22.50
N SER A 127 -3.42 -22.23 21.50
CA SER A 127 -4.61 -21.34 21.50
C SER A 127 -5.46 -21.48 22.77
N LYS A 128 -5.64 -22.72 23.26
CA LYS A 128 -6.33 -23.01 24.53
C LYS A 128 -5.61 -22.38 25.73
N THR A 129 -4.28 -22.39 25.73
CA THR A 129 -3.47 -21.77 26.78
C THR A 129 -3.66 -20.24 26.75
N VAL A 130 -3.65 -19.64 25.57
CA VAL A 130 -3.90 -18.20 25.36
C VAL A 130 -5.29 -17.82 25.90
N GLU A 131 -6.35 -18.52 25.48
CA GLU A 131 -7.73 -18.30 25.95
C GLU A 131 -7.88 -18.45 27.47
N GLN A 132 -7.19 -19.43 28.07
CA GLN A 132 -7.26 -19.71 29.51
C GLN A 132 -6.62 -18.61 30.38
N TYR A 133 -5.59 -17.92 29.89
CA TYR A 133 -4.85 -16.90 30.66
C TYR A 133 -5.18 -15.45 30.27
N LEU A 134 -5.40 -15.16 28.99
CA LEU A 134 -5.73 -13.81 28.50
C LEU A 134 -7.23 -13.58 28.27
N GLY A 135 -8.04 -14.63 28.35
CA GLY A 135 -9.44 -14.60 27.94
C GLY A 135 -9.60 -14.77 26.41
N PRO A 136 -10.85 -14.79 25.89
CA PRO A 136 -11.09 -14.84 24.46
C PRO A 136 -10.51 -13.59 23.76
N PRO A 137 -10.01 -13.70 22.53
CA PRO A 137 -9.62 -12.54 21.73
C PRO A 137 -10.84 -11.71 21.33
N ASP A 138 -10.62 -10.41 21.12
CA ASP A 138 -11.66 -9.48 20.65
C ASP A 138 -12.10 -9.79 19.20
N GLU A 139 -11.17 -10.32 18.39
CA GLU A 139 -11.43 -10.78 17.03
C GLU A 139 -10.60 -12.03 16.68
N ILE A 140 -11.16 -12.92 15.84
CA ILE A 140 -10.42 -14.03 15.21
C ILE A 140 -10.48 -13.85 13.70
N ARG A 141 -9.32 -13.63 13.08
CA ARG A 141 -9.15 -13.57 11.62
C ARG A 141 -8.62 -14.91 11.11
N GLU A 142 -9.00 -15.33 9.92
CA GLU A 142 -8.46 -16.54 9.26
C GLU A 142 -7.81 -16.17 7.93
N TYR A 143 -6.56 -16.59 7.73
CA TYR A 143 -5.74 -16.24 6.56
C TYR A 143 -4.72 -17.34 6.29
N ASN A 144 -4.50 -17.75 5.04
CA ASN A 144 -3.50 -18.75 4.63
C ASN A 144 -3.42 -20.05 5.48
N ASN A 145 -4.58 -20.54 5.97
CA ASN A 145 -4.71 -21.69 6.89
C ASN A 145 -4.08 -21.48 8.29
N GLU A 146 -4.01 -20.22 8.71
CA GLU A 146 -3.68 -19.76 10.05
C GLU A 146 -4.90 -19.07 10.69
N ARG A 147 -5.03 -19.21 12.01
CA ARG A 147 -5.90 -18.40 12.86
C ARG A 147 -5.08 -17.30 13.51
N ILE A 148 -5.57 -16.07 13.42
CA ILE A 148 -4.95 -14.90 14.02
C ILE A 148 -5.87 -14.42 15.14
N TYR A 149 -5.44 -14.63 16.38
CA TYR A 149 -6.15 -14.12 17.56
C TYR A 149 -5.72 -12.68 17.78
N VAL A 150 -6.69 -11.75 17.81
CA VAL A 150 -6.44 -10.31 17.94
C VAL A 150 -6.93 -9.83 19.30
N TYR A 151 -6.04 -9.21 20.06
CA TYR A 151 -6.36 -8.52 21.32
C TYR A 151 -6.19 -7.01 21.13
N GLY A 152 -7.27 -6.26 21.38
CA GLY A 152 -7.31 -4.81 21.27
C GLY A 152 -6.73 -4.12 22.50
N LEU A 153 -5.73 -3.26 22.29
CA LEU A 153 -5.03 -2.54 23.34
C LEU A 153 -5.29 -1.02 23.26
N LYS A 154 -4.81 -0.29 24.27
CA LYS A 154 -4.89 1.18 24.29
C LYS A 154 -4.11 1.79 23.11
N GLN A 155 -4.48 3.01 22.73
CA GLN A 155 -3.90 3.73 21.60
C GLN A 155 -4.06 3.00 20.25
N ASN A 156 -5.12 2.19 20.11
CA ASN A 156 -5.46 1.44 18.90
C ASN A 156 -4.39 0.40 18.48
N ILE A 157 -3.58 -0.09 19.42
CA ILE A 157 -2.58 -1.14 19.17
C ILE A 157 -3.27 -2.50 19.20
N GLU A 158 -2.90 -3.40 18.28
CA GLU A 158 -3.34 -4.80 18.25
C GLU A 158 -2.18 -5.71 18.70
N LEU A 159 -2.42 -6.62 19.66
CA LEU A 159 -1.57 -7.80 19.85
C LEU A 159 -2.18 -8.97 19.07
N LYS A 160 -1.46 -9.44 18.06
CA LYS A 160 -1.84 -10.59 17.23
C LYS A 160 -1.02 -11.80 17.62
N MET A 161 -1.68 -12.95 17.75
CA MET A 161 -1.02 -14.26 17.87
C MET A 161 -1.37 -15.09 16.64
N ILE A 162 -0.36 -15.51 15.88
CA ILE A 162 -0.52 -16.28 14.64
C ILE A 162 -0.41 -17.77 14.99
N ILE A 163 -1.46 -18.52 14.68
CA ILE A 163 -1.67 -19.90 15.12
C ILE A 163 -2.01 -20.76 13.88
N PRO A 164 -1.03 -21.44 13.26
CA PRO A 164 -1.29 -22.34 12.12
C PRO A 164 -2.29 -23.45 12.50
N ASN A 165 -3.33 -23.64 11.69
CA ASN A 165 -4.41 -24.59 11.99
C ASN A 165 -3.92 -26.04 12.16
N ALA A 166 -2.81 -26.39 11.50
CA ALA A 166 -2.15 -27.69 11.58
C ALA A 166 -1.44 -27.94 12.91
N THR A 167 -0.92 -26.91 13.58
CA THR A 167 -0.13 -27.04 14.82
C THR A 167 -0.94 -26.68 16.07
N LYS A 168 -1.77 -25.63 16.00
CA LYS A 168 -2.48 -25.01 17.13
C LYS A 168 -1.57 -24.42 18.22
N PHE A 169 -0.27 -24.31 17.93
CA PHE A 169 0.72 -23.56 18.70
C PHE A 169 0.86 -22.15 18.11
N VAL A 170 1.22 -21.17 18.95
CA VAL A 170 1.57 -19.83 18.45
C VAL A 170 2.93 -19.90 17.77
N ASP A 171 2.97 -19.59 16.47
CA ASP A 171 4.21 -19.56 15.67
C ASP A 171 4.99 -18.27 15.93
N HIS A 172 4.32 -17.14 15.72
CA HIS A 172 4.82 -15.81 16.03
C HIS A 172 3.70 -14.91 16.59
N ILE A 173 4.11 -13.85 17.28
CA ILE A 173 3.24 -12.69 17.55
C ILE A 173 3.55 -11.55 16.59
N SER A 174 2.58 -10.63 16.47
CA SER A 174 2.74 -9.32 15.84
C SER A 174 2.15 -8.28 16.80
N VAL A 175 2.94 -7.34 17.30
CA VAL A 175 2.43 -6.12 17.92
C VAL A 175 2.32 -5.06 16.84
N TYR A 176 1.12 -4.53 16.63
CA TYR A 176 0.75 -3.84 15.39
C TYR A 176 -0.02 -2.55 15.68
N ASN A 177 0.25 -1.48 14.92
CA ASN A 177 -0.49 -0.23 14.94
C ASN A 177 -1.17 0.00 13.57
N PRO A 178 -2.50 -0.22 13.45
CA PRO A 178 -3.26 0.04 12.24
C PRO A 178 -3.11 1.48 11.73
N GLN A 179 -2.99 2.47 12.63
CA GLN A 179 -2.93 3.88 12.26
C GLN A 179 -1.63 4.25 11.51
N ARG A 180 -0.53 3.54 11.79
CA ARG A 180 0.75 3.68 11.07
C ARG A 180 0.91 2.70 9.91
N ALA A 181 0.11 1.63 9.90
CA ALA A 181 0.03 0.66 8.80
C ALA A 181 -0.84 1.16 7.64
N ILE A 182 -1.74 2.12 7.91
CA ILE A 182 -2.23 3.04 6.88
C ILE A 182 -0.99 3.74 6.29
N ALA A 183 -0.71 3.47 5.02
CA ALA A 183 0.25 4.27 4.28
C ALA A 183 -0.24 5.72 4.27
N GLU A 184 0.63 6.67 4.61
CA GLU A 184 0.31 8.10 4.63
C GLU A 184 -0.42 8.48 3.33
N GLU A 185 -1.52 9.23 3.49
CA GLU A 185 -2.65 9.30 2.55
C GLU A 185 -2.27 9.86 1.16
N TYR A 186 -1.63 9.01 0.35
CA TYR A 186 -1.06 9.37 -0.94
C TYR A 186 -2.13 9.38 -2.03
N THR A 187 -3.13 10.22 -1.84
CA THR A 187 -4.14 10.55 -2.86
C THR A 187 -3.80 11.91 -3.45
N LEU A 188 -3.59 11.95 -4.76
CA LEU A 188 -3.23 13.15 -5.49
C LEU A 188 -4.48 13.95 -5.89
N ASP A 189 -4.48 15.25 -5.59
CA ASP A 189 -5.40 16.20 -6.23
C ASP A 189 -5.37 16.05 -7.75
N ILE A 190 -6.53 16.09 -8.40
CA ILE A 190 -6.64 16.07 -9.86
C ILE A 190 -6.20 17.43 -10.44
N LYS A 191 -5.07 17.45 -11.16
CA LYS A 191 -4.48 18.65 -11.79
C LYS A 191 -4.86 18.78 -13.27
N GLY A 192 -4.41 19.86 -13.90
CA GLY A 192 -4.77 20.27 -15.27
C GLY A 192 -5.72 21.47 -15.31
N LYS A 193 -5.49 22.38 -16.25
CA LYS A 193 -6.21 23.65 -16.48
C LYS A 193 -6.58 23.84 -17.96
N SER A 194 -7.67 24.56 -18.27
CA SER A 194 -8.06 24.89 -19.64
C SER A 194 -8.55 26.32 -19.74
N ASN A 195 -8.13 27.03 -20.80
CA ASN A 195 -8.54 28.40 -21.10
C ASN A 195 -9.84 28.48 -21.93
N GLN A 196 -10.40 27.32 -22.33
CA GLN A 196 -11.65 27.24 -23.09
C GLN A 196 -12.89 27.04 -22.19
N LEU A 197 -12.71 26.78 -20.89
CA LEU A 197 -13.80 26.56 -19.94
C LEU A 197 -14.37 27.87 -19.40
N SER A 198 -15.70 27.92 -19.22
CA SER A 198 -16.34 29.04 -18.51
C SER A 198 -16.07 28.97 -17.01
N ASN A 199 -16.12 30.11 -16.31
CA ASN A 199 -15.96 30.15 -14.85
C ASN A 199 -16.93 29.21 -14.11
N GLN A 200 -18.13 28.99 -14.65
CA GLN A 200 -19.10 28.05 -14.09
C GLN A 200 -18.64 26.59 -14.29
N ALA A 201 -18.25 26.21 -15.50
CA ALA A 201 -17.74 24.87 -15.79
C ALA A 201 -16.48 24.55 -14.98
N TRP A 202 -15.54 25.51 -14.89
CA TRP A 202 -14.35 25.42 -14.05
C TRP A 202 -14.70 25.17 -12.59
N ASN A 203 -15.58 25.99 -12.00
CA ASN A 203 -15.97 25.86 -10.59
C ASN A 203 -16.70 24.54 -10.31
N SER A 204 -17.59 24.09 -11.21
CA SER A 204 -18.22 22.76 -11.10
C SER A 204 -17.17 21.64 -11.14
N MET A 205 -16.20 21.71 -12.04
CA MET A 205 -15.13 20.72 -12.14
C MET A 205 -14.22 20.72 -10.90
N GLN A 206 -13.85 21.89 -10.35
CA GLN A 206 -13.06 21.95 -9.11
C GLN A 206 -13.82 21.38 -7.91
N ASN A 207 -15.14 21.62 -7.82
CA ASN A 207 -15.98 21.00 -6.81
C ASN A 207 -16.04 19.47 -6.97
N TRP A 208 -16.26 18.96 -8.19
CA TRP A 208 -16.23 17.54 -8.50
C TRP A 208 -14.89 16.89 -8.13
N ARG A 209 -13.76 17.47 -8.59
CA ARG A 209 -12.39 17.01 -8.29
C ARG A 209 -12.11 16.90 -6.79
N LYS A 210 -12.66 17.82 -5.99
CA LYS A 210 -12.56 17.74 -4.51
C LYS A 210 -13.40 16.60 -3.94
N GLN A 211 -14.66 16.44 -4.38
CA GLN A 211 -15.54 15.40 -3.85
C GLN A 211 -15.05 14.00 -4.22
N ILE A 212 -14.63 13.78 -5.47
CA ILE A 212 -14.17 12.45 -5.92
C ILE A 212 -12.83 12.04 -5.26
N SER A 213 -11.96 13.01 -4.92
CA SER A 213 -10.76 12.77 -4.11
C SER A 213 -11.12 12.30 -2.69
N LEU A 214 -12.05 12.97 -2.01
CA LEU A 214 -12.55 12.52 -0.70
C LEU A 214 -13.21 11.14 -0.79
N PHE A 215 -14.08 10.93 -1.77
CA PHE A 215 -14.77 9.65 -1.99
C PHE A 215 -13.79 8.49 -2.24
N SER A 216 -12.72 8.71 -3.01
CA SER A 216 -11.70 7.68 -3.28
C SER A 216 -10.94 7.22 -2.04
N LYS A 217 -10.72 8.12 -1.06
CA LYS A 217 -10.04 7.80 0.21
C LYS A 217 -10.87 6.88 1.11
N GLU A 218 -12.20 6.99 1.01
CA GLU A 218 -13.15 6.14 1.72
C GLU A 218 -13.35 4.78 1.01
N HIS A 219 -12.90 4.64 -0.24
CA HIS A 219 -13.18 3.50 -1.11
C HIS A 219 -11.92 2.84 -1.70
N GLY A 220 -11.39 1.83 -1.01
CA GLY A 220 -10.16 1.11 -1.39
C GLY A 220 -10.16 0.34 -2.73
N ASN A 221 -11.22 0.42 -3.54
CA ASN A 221 -11.26 -0.07 -4.92
C ASN A 221 -11.44 1.05 -5.97
N VAL A 222 -11.34 2.33 -5.57
CA VAL A 222 -11.44 3.52 -6.42
C VAL A 222 -10.09 4.27 -6.39
N TYR A 223 -9.40 4.33 -7.54
CA TYR A 223 -8.05 4.87 -7.62
C TYR A 223 -7.98 6.17 -8.43
N LEU A 224 -7.36 7.21 -7.88
CA LEU A 224 -6.93 8.40 -8.64
C LEU A 224 -5.49 8.30 -9.16
N ASN A 225 -4.62 7.61 -8.42
CA ASN A 225 -3.18 7.52 -8.66
C ASN A 225 -2.57 6.24 -8.08
N GLY A 226 -1.36 5.90 -8.53
CA GLY A 226 -0.50 4.87 -7.95
C GLY A 226 0.36 5.36 -6.77
N PRO A 227 1.32 4.55 -6.29
CA PRO A 227 2.14 4.86 -5.13
C PRO A 227 3.10 6.03 -5.37
N ASN A 228 3.72 6.55 -4.31
CA ASN A 228 4.77 7.57 -4.36
C ASN A 228 6.12 7.00 -4.87
N LYS A 229 6.09 6.37 -6.06
CA LYS A 229 7.22 5.87 -6.84
C LYS A 229 7.29 6.63 -8.17
N LYS A 230 8.47 6.72 -8.78
CA LYS A 230 8.70 7.58 -9.96
C LYS A 230 8.24 6.93 -11.27
N MET A 231 6.96 6.58 -11.30
CA MET A 231 6.25 5.88 -12.36
C MET A 231 4.91 6.57 -12.63
N VAL A 232 4.40 6.48 -13.85
CA VAL A 232 3.12 7.05 -14.31
C VAL A 232 2.44 6.14 -15.32
N ALA A 233 1.11 6.25 -15.45
CA ALA A 233 0.36 5.54 -16.49
C ALA A 233 -0.28 6.51 -17.49
N LEU A 234 -0.06 6.25 -18.79
CA LEU A 234 -0.76 6.92 -19.88
C LEU A 234 -2.08 6.20 -20.15
N THR A 235 -3.20 6.91 -20.04
CA THR A 235 -4.55 6.32 -20.17
C THR A 235 -5.37 7.03 -21.23
N PHE A 236 -6.15 6.26 -21.98
CA PHE A 236 -6.82 6.71 -23.21
C PHE A 236 -8.27 6.26 -23.23
N ASP A 237 -9.19 7.22 -23.14
CA ASP A 237 -10.63 6.97 -23.10
C ASP A 237 -11.27 7.04 -24.51
N ASP A 238 -12.58 6.78 -24.56
CA ASP A 238 -13.48 6.90 -25.72
C ASP A 238 -13.15 6.10 -27.00
N GLY A 239 -12.03 5.41 -27.11
CA GLY A 239 -11.76 4.54 -28.26
C GLY A 239 -12.64 3.28 -28.30
N PRO A 240 -12.47 2.39 -29.30
CA PRO A 240 -11.60 2.53 -30.47
C PRO A 240 -12.30 3.23 -31.65
N ASP A 241 -11.56 4.02 -32.42
CA ASP A 241 -11.90 4.37 -33.80
C ASP A 241 -11.04 3.58 -34.82
N ASP A 242 -11.04 4.00 -36.08
CA ASP A 242 -10.26 3.47 -37.20
C ASP A 242 -9.08 4.37 -37.63
N THR A 243 -8.82 5.48 -36.93
CA THR A 243 -7.95 6.58 -37.38
C THR A 243 -7.05 7.16 -36.29
N ILE A 244 -7.59 7.71 -35.19
CA ILE A 244 -6.79 8.29 -34.10
C ILE A 244 -6.31 7.21 -33.11
N THR A 245 -7.15 6.22 -32.79
CA THR A 245 -6.78 5.09 -31.93
C THR A 245 -5.59 4.31 -32.52
N PRO A 246 -5.56 3.92 -33.82
CA PRO A 246 -4.36 3.32 -34.44
C PRO A 246 -3.12 4.21 -34.37
N ALA A 247 -3.24 5.51 -34.65
CA ALA A 247 -2.09 6.42 -34.61
C ALA A 247 -1.48 6.53 -33.20
N ILE A 248 -2.32 6.57 -32.15
CA ILE A 248 -1.88 6.52 -30.75
C ILE A 248 -1.20 5.18 -30.42
N ILE A 249 -1.76 4.06 -30.87
CA ILE A 249 -1.17 2.72 -30.68
C ILE A 249 0.22 2.61 -31.31
N ASP A 250 0.41 3.17 -32.51
CA ASP A 250 1.70 3.13 -33.21
C ASP A 250 2.74 4.06 -32.58
N ILE A 251 2.35 5.25 -32.11
CA ILE A 251 3.23 6.14 -31.32
C ILE A 251 3.71 5.46 -30.02
N LEU A 252 2.83 4.76 -29.30
CA LEU A 252 3.22 4.04 -28.08
C LEU A 252 4.25 2.93 -28.36
N ASP A 253 4.10 2.25 -29.50
CA ASP A 253 4.98 1.16 -29.95
C ASP A 253 6.35 1.69 -30.40
N ASP A 254 6.39 2.78 -31.17
CA ASP A 254 7.62 3.45 -31.64
C ASP A 254 8.49 3.93 -30.46
N TYR A 255 7.87 4.42 -29.37
CA TYR A 255 8.57 4.81 -28.14
C TYR A 255 8.76 3.65 -27.14
N ASN A 256 8.32 2.43 -27.48
CA ASN A 256 8.33 1.23 -26.62
C ASN A 256 7.75 1.46 -25.21
N VAL A 257 6.62 2.17 -25.13
CA VAL A 257 5.83 2.39 -23.92
C VAL A 257 4.47 1.70 -24.02
N LYS A 258 3.78 1.47 -22.90
CA LYS A 258 2.45 0.85 -22.89
C LYS A 258 1.37 1.86 -22.50
N GLY A 259 0.31 1.90 -23.29
CA GLY A 259 -0.91 2.64 -23.02
C GLY A 259 -1.98 1.76 -22.37
N ASN A 260 -2.95 2.43 -21.75
CA ASN A 260 -4.07 1.79 -21.07
C ASN A 260 -5.36 2.35 -21.66
N PHE A 261 -6.02 1.55 -22.50
CA PHE A 261 -7.17 1.97 -23.29
C PHE A 261 -8.48 1.59 -22.60
N PHE A 262 -9.23 2.60 -22.16
CA PHE A 262 -10.59 2.45 -21.67
C PHE A 262 -11.55 2.58 -22.85
N PHE A 263 -12.01 1.44 -23.37
CA PHE A 263 -12.80 1.40 -24.60
C PHE A 263 -14.30 1.28 -24.34
N LEU A 264 -15.07 1.96 -25.20
CA LEU A 264 -16.53 1.87 -25.22
C LEU A 264 -16.99 0.57 -25.88
N GLY A 265 -17.79 -0.22 -25.17
CA GLY A 265 -18.26 -1.53 -25.64
C GLY A 265 -19.06 -1.49 -26.97
N SER A 266 -19.71 -0.37 -27.28
CA SER A 266 -20.33 -0.09 -28.58
C SER A 266 -19.28 0.05 -29.70
N LYS A 267 -18.24 0.87 -29.50
CA LYS A 267 -17.15 1.11 -30.46
C LYS A 267 -16.26 -0.13 -30.66
N VAL A 268 -16.03 -0.95 -29.63
CA VAL A 268 -15.26 -2.22 -29.71
C VAL A 268 -15.79 -3.17 -30.78
N LYS A 269 -17.12 -3.22 -31.00
CA LYS A 269 -17.75 -4.07 -32.02
C LYS A 269 -17.59 -3.54 -33.45
N LEU A 270 -17.32 -2.25 -33.60
CA LEU A 270 -17.10 -1.60 -34.90
C LEU A 270 -15.64 -1.74 -35.34
N ASN A 271 -14.69 -1.60 -34.41
CA ASN A 271 -13.24 -1.60 -34.70
C ASN A 271 -12.47 -2.76 -34.02
N PRO A 272 -12.93 -4.04 -34.10
CA PRO A 272 -12.32 -5.15 -33.35
C PRO A 272 -10.88 -5.43 -33.76
N GLN A 273 -10.49 -5.12 -35.00
CA GLN A 273 -9.10 -5.28 -35.46
C GLN A 273 -8.15 -4.28 -34.80
N VAL A 274 -8.62 -3.07 -34.46
CA VAL A 274 -7.82 -2.05 -33.75
C VAL A 274 -7.64 -2.46 -32.28
N VAL A 275 -8.70 -2.94 -31.63
CA VAL A 275 -8.64 -3.52 -30.27
C VAL A 275 -7.65 -4.68 -30.21
N LYS A 276 -7.68 -5.57 -31.20
CA LYS A 276 -6.74 -6.70 -31.30
C LYS A 276 -5.31 -6.26 -31.55
N ASN A 277 -5.09 -5.22 -32.36
CA ASN A 277 -3.76 -4.63 -32.57
C ASN A 277 -3.18 -4.04 -31.28
N ALA A 278 -3.98 -3.23 -30.58
CA ALA A 278 -3.61 -2.63 -29.30
C ALA A 278 -3.16 -3.68 -28.28
N TYR A 279 -3.96 -4.75 -28.11
CA TYR A 279 -3.66 -5.85 -27.20
C TYR A 279 -2.41 -6.64 -27.61
N ASN A 280 -2.25 -6.94 -28.91
CA ASN A 280 -1.09 -7.67 -29.43
C ASN A 280 0.23 -6.88 -29.24
N LYS A 281 0.19 -5.54 -29.27
CA LYS A 281 1.32 -4.66 -28.92
C LYS A 281 1.58 -4.53 -27.42
N GLY A 282 0.80 -5.23 -26.58
CA GLY A 282 0.96 -5.31 -25.13
C GLY A 282 0.33 -4.16 -24.36
N ASN A 283 -0.61 -3.43 -24.95
CA ASN A 283 -1.38 -2.38 -24.26
C ASN A 283 -2.54 -3.02 -23.48
N LEU A 284 -2.91 -2.42 -22.33
CA LEU A 284 -4.09 -2.86 -21.60
C LEU A 284 -5.37 -2.37 -22.30
N ILE A 285 -6.34 -3.29 -22.44
CA ILE A 285 -7.69 -3.03 -22.94
C ILE A 285 -8.67 -3.20 -21.80
N LEU A 286 -9.31 -2.10 -21.40
CA LEU A 286 -10.11 -1.93 -20.18
C LEU A 286 -11.51 -1.39 -20.54
N SER A 287 -12.45 -1.42 -19.59
CA SER A 287 -13.85 -1.05 -19.82
C SER A 287 -14.12 0.44 -19.60
N HIS A 288 -14.89 1.10 -20.47
CA HIS A 288 -15.39 2.47 -20.29
C HIS A 288 -16.92 2.59 -20.28
N SER A 289 -17.64 1.54 -19.87
CA SER A 289 -19.07 1.30 -20.18
C SER A 289 -19.34 1.08 -21.67
N TYR A 290 -20.60 0.86 -22.04
CA TYR A 290 -20.98 0.46 -23.39
C TYR A 290 -21.39 1.66 -24.24
N ASN A 291 -22.18 2.58 -23.67
CA ASN A 291 -22.81 3.71 -24.33
C ASN A 291 -22.34 5.10 -23.81
N HIS A 292 -21.32 5.17 -22.94
CA HIS A 292 -20.86 6.41 -22.28
C HIS A 292 -21.98 7.11 -21.47
N LEU A 293 -22.78 6.31 -20.76
CA LEU A 293 -23.86 6.79 -19.90
C LEU A 293 -23.34 7.17 -18.51
N GLU A 294 -23.93 8.23 -17.94
CA GLU A 294 -23.64 8.69 -16.59
C GLU A 294 -24.21 7.70 -15.55
N LEU A 295 -23.37 6.76 -15.10
CA LEU A 295 -23.78 5.58 -14.34
C LEU A 295 -24.49 5.93 -13.01
N THR A 296 -24.17 7.07 -12.41
CA THR A 296 -24.83 7.60 -11.20
C THR A 296 -26.31 7.94 -11.43
N LYS A 297 -26.77 8.14 -12.68
CA LYS A 297 -28.19 8.35 -13.02
C LYS A 297 -28.98 7.07 -13.36
N LEU A 298 -28.30 5.93 -13.50
CA LEU A 298 -28.90 4.66 -13.93
C LEU A 298 -29.44 3.80 -12.77
N SER A 299 -30.25 2.77 -13.07
CA SER A 299 -30.57 1.71 -12.10
C SER A 299 -29.37 0.77 -11.86
N LYS A 300 -29.42 -0.10 -10.86
CA LYS A 300 -28.30 -1.06 -10.62
C LYS A 300 -28.19 -2.08 -11.74
N GLU A 301 -29.34 -2.42 -12.30
CA GLU A 301 -29.57 -3.37 -13.37
C GLU A 301 -29.05 -2.81 -14.71
N ASP A 302 -29.23 -1.51 -14.96
CA ASP A 302 -28.67 -0.80 -16.12
C ASP A 302 -27.14 -0.65 -16.00
N ILE A 303 -26.61 -0.31 -14.82
CA ILE A 303 -25.15 -0.24 -14.59
C ILE A 303 -24.50 -1.61 -14.84
N GLN A 304 -25.10 -2.68 -14.30
CA GLN A 304 -24.69 -4.06 -14.57
C GLN A 304 -24.73 -4.38 -16.07
N THR A 305 -25.76 -3.92 -16.80
CA THR A 305 -25.93 -4.16 -18.24
C THR A 305 -24.86 -3.43 -19.06
N GLU A 306 -24.52 -2.18 -18.74
CA GLU A 306 -23.45 -1.40 -19.38
C GLU A 306 -22.07 -2.05 -19.19
N ILE A 307 -21.78 -2.54 -17.98
CA ILE A 307 -20.52 -3.22 -17.66
C ILE A 307 -20.43 -4.57 -18.40
N GLU A 308 -21.44 -5.43 -18.26
CA GLU A 308 -21.44 -6.76 -18.88
C GLU A 308 -21.44 -6.71 -20.41
N SER A 309 -22.12 -5.74 -21.02
CA SER A 309 -22.17 -5.62 -22.48
C SER A 309 -20.81 -5.23 -23.07
N THR A 310 -20.03 -4.45 -22.31
CA THR A 310 -18.67 -4.02 -22.66
C THR A 310 -17.66 -5.13 -22.47
N GLU A 311 -17.75 -5.81 -21.33
CA GLU A 311 -17.00 -7.01 -21.01
C GLU A 311 -17.14 -8.09 -22.10
N LYS A 312 -18.39 -8.40 -22.50
CA LYS A 312 -18.69 -9.37 -23.56
C LYS A 312 -18.15 -8.91 -24.92
N ALA A 313 -18.13 -7.60 -25.20
CA ALA A 313 -17.54 -7.05 -26.42
C ALA A 313 -16.01 -7.23 -26.43
N ILE A 314 -15.31 -6.82 -25.38
CA ILE A 314 -13.85 -6.94 -25.25
C ILE A 314 -13.43 -8.41 -25.25
N GLN A 315 -14.10 -9.26 -24.47
CA GLN A 315 -13.83 -10.69 -24.40
C GLN A 315 -13.98 -11.40 -25.76
N SER A 316 -14.94 -10.97 -26.60
CA SER A 316 -15.13 -11.53 -27.94
C SER A 316 -13.95 -11.28 -28.90
N VAL A 317 -13.11 -10.27 -28.62
CA VAL A 317 -11.96 -9.88 -29.46
C VAL A 317 -10.63 -10.41 -28.92
N ILE A 318 -10.40 -10.30 -27.61
CA ILE A 318 -9.10 -10.62 -26.97
C ILE A 318 -9.14 -11.82 -26.02
N GLY A 319 -10.30 -12.45 -25.80
CA GLY A 319 -10.44 -13.64 -24.96
C GLY A 319 -10.30 -13.38 -23.45
N LYS A 320 -10.30 -12.11 -23.00
CA LYS A 320 -10.13 -11.70 -21.60
C LYS A 320 -11.37 -11.00 -21.05
N LYS A 321 -11.71 -11.29 -19.80
CA LYS A 321 -12.73 -10.57 -19.01
C LYS A 321 -12.06 -9.43 -18.27
N THR A 322 -12.53 -8.19 -18.41
CA THR A 322 -11.95 -7.01 -17.75
C THR A 322 -12.16 -7.01 -16.22
N ALA A 323 -11.20 -6.46 -15.48
CA ALA A 323 -11.29 -6.22 -14.03
C ALA A 323 -11.11 -4.73 -13.65
N ILE A 324 -10.85 -3.85 -14.62
CA ILE A 324 -10.78 -2.41 -14.41
C ILE A 324 -11.82 -1.70 -15.28
N LEU A 325 -12.57 -0.79 -14.66
CA LEU A 325 -13.52 0.13 -15.28
C LEU A 325 -13.02 1.56 -15.05
N ARG A 326 -13.17 2.43 -16.04
CA ARG A 326 -13.26 3.88 -15.81
C ARG A 326 -14.69 4.32 -16.07
N THR A 327 -15.29 5.02 -15.11
CA THR A 327 -16.66 5.51 -15.23
C THR A 327 -16.72 6.70 -16.21
N PRO A 328 -17.70 6.76 -17.13
CA PRO A 328 -17.94 7.95 -17.96
C PRO A 328 -18.02 9.23 -17.12
N TYR A 329 -17.43 10.31 -17.62
CA TYR A 329 -17.28 11.59 -16.90
C TYR A 329 -16.52 11.50 -15.55
N GLY A 330 -16.02 10.31 -15.18
CA GLY A 330 -15.50 9.97 -13.85
C GLY A 330 -16.57 9.87 -12.76
N ASP A 331 -17.85 10.02 -13.10
CA ASP A 331 -18.94 10.09 -12.11
C ASP A 331 -19.18 8.74 -11.43
N THR A 332 -19.03 8.75 -10.10
CA THR A 332 -18.99 7.56 -9.27
C THR A 332 -19.71 7.83 -7.95
N ASP A 333 -20.57 6.91 -7.52
CA ASP A 333 -21.27 6.95 -6.23
C ASP A 333 -21.26 5.57 -5.55
N GLU A 334 -21.79 5.50 -4.32
CA GLU A 334 -22.02 4.28 -3.54
C GLU A 334 -22.66 3.13 -4.32
N LYS A 335 -23.59 3.46 -5.22
CA LYS A 335 -24.35 2.50 -6.03
C LYS A 335 -23.47 1.94 -7.15
N VAL A 336 -22.71 2.78 -7.84
CA VAL A 336 -21.73 2.37 -8.86
C VAL A 336 -20.62 1.53 -8.23
N VAL A 337 -20.07 1.92 -7.07
CA VAL A 337 -19.10 1.11 -6.32
C VAL A 337 -19.71 -0.23 -5.91
N THR A 338 -20.91 -0.25 -5.34
CA THR A 338 -21.59 -1.49 -4.92
C THR A 338 -21.83 -2.47 -6.08
N VAL A 339 -22.12 -1.99 -7.29
CA VAL A 339 -22.34 -2.85 -8.47
C VAL A 339 -21.00 -3.34 -9.03
N THR A 340 -20.06 -2.44 -9.28
CA THR A 340 -18.73 -2.77 -9.84
C THR A 340 -17.96 -3.75 -8.96
N GLN A 341 -17.91 -3.52 -7.64
CA GLN A 341 -17.21 -4.41 -6.70
C GLN A 341 -17.80 -5.83 -6.71
N LYS A 342 -19.13 -5.97 -6.81
CA LYS A 342 -19.81 -7.28 -6.92
C LYS A 342 -19.51 -8.02 -8.24
N GLN A 343 -19.17 -7.29 -9.30
CA GLN A 343 -18.77 -7.85 -10.59
C GLN A 343 -17.24 -8.10 -10.70
N GLY A 344 -16.49 -7.81 -9.63
CA GLY A 344 -15.03 -7.98 -9.58
C GLY A 344 -14.23 -6.84 -10.20
N TYR A 345 -14.80 -5.64 -10.28
CA TYR A 345 -14.16 -4.46 -10.88
C TYR A 345 -13.57 -3.49 -9.84
N SER A 346 -12.35 -3.03 -10.14
CA SER A 346 -11.79 -1.78 -9.61
C SER A 346 -12.20 -0.60 -10.50
N ILE A 347 -12.40 0.57 -9.91
CA ILE A 347 -12.63 1.83 -10.63
C ILE A 347 -11.32 2.60 -10.67
N VAL A 348 -10.87 2.99 -11.87
CA VAL A 348 -9.65 3.78 -12.06
C VAL A 348 -9.98 5.07 -12.78
N LEU A 349 -9.83 6.18 -12.07
CA LEU A 349 -9.97 7.53 -12.59
C LEU A 349 -8.58 8.07 -12.93
N TRP A 350 -8.30 9.34 -12.65
CA TRP A 350 -7.05 10.01 -13.01
C TRP A 350 -6.67 11.08 -11.99
N SER A 351 -5.39 11.46 -12.00
CA SER A 351 -4.82 12.51 -11.15
C SER A 351 -4.18 13.65 -11.96
N ILE A 352 -3.93 13.44 -13.26
CA ILE A 352 -3.75 14.50 -14.25
C ILE A 352 -4.84 14.39 -15.31
N ASP A 353 -5.59 15.47 -15.47
CA ASP A 353 -6.54 15.69 -16.54
C ASP A 353 -5.86 16.54 -17.61
N THR A 354 -5.58 16.00 -18.80
CA THR A 354 -4.97 16.80 -19.86
C THR A 354 -5.93 17.85 -20.43
N LEU A 355 -7.24 17.70 -20.18
CA LEU A 355 -8.32 18.52 -20.71
C LEU A 355 -8.34 18.60 -22.24
N ASP A 356 -7.79 17.59 -22.93
CA ASP A 356 -7.69 17.49 -24.39
C ASP A 356 -9.04 17.57 -25.11
N TRP A 357 -10.10 17.04 -24.50
CA TRP A 357 -11.52 17.25 -24.89
C TRP A 357 -11.97 18.73 -24.93
N SER A 358 -11.19 19.65 -24.37
CA SER A 358 -11.44 21.11 -24.41
C SER A 358 -10.32 21.91 -25.08
N GLN A 359 -9.08 21.40 -25.09
CA GLN A 359 -7.90 22.09 -25.59
C GLN A 359 -7.79 21.97 -27.11
N LYS A 360 -7.41 23.06 -27.79
CA LYS A 360 -7.38 23.14 -29.26
C LYS A 360 -5.98 23.06 -29.86
N GLU A 361 -4.96 22.89 -29.02
CA GLU A 361 -3.56 22.93 -29.38
C GLU A 361 -2.77 21.90 -28.56
N ALA A 362 -2.03 21.02 -29.21
CA ALA A 362 -1.20 19.99 -28.58
C ALA A 362 -0.28 20.55 -27.47
N GLY A 363 0.26 21.76 -27.63
CA GLY A 363 1.12 22.38 -26.61
C GLY A 363 0.43 22.63 -25.27
N HIS A 364 -0.88 22.87 -25.24
CA HIS A 364 -1.63 23.00 -23.98
C HIS A 364 -1.85 21.64 -23.30
N ILE A 365 -2.03 20.57 -24.07
CA ILE A 365 -2.14 19.18 -23.59
C ILE A 365 -0.80 18.76 -22.96
N VAL A 366 0.32 18.99 -23.66
CA VAL A 366 1.69 18.74 -23.15
C VAL A 366 1.93 19.49 -21.83
N ASN A 367 1.65 20.80 -21.78
CA ASN A 367 1.88 21.60 -20.57
C ASN A 367 1.03 21.12 -19.38
N ASN A 368 -0.20 20.63 -19.59
CA ASN A 368 -1.00 20.07 -18.51
C ASN A 368 -0.36 18.84 -17.85
N VAL A 369 0.41 18.02 -18.59
CA VAL A 369 1.23 16.96 -18.01
C VAL A 369 2.51 17.53 -17.40
N VAL A 370 3.30 18.22 -18.21
CA VAL A 370 4.70 18.62 -17.89
C VAL A 370 4.80 19.59 -16.72
N GLU A 371 3.81 20.47 -16.53
CA GLU A 371 3.78 21.38 -15.37
C GLU A 371 3.28 20.72 -14.07
N ASN A 372 2.62 19.56 -14.13
CA ASN A 372 1.87 18.99 -12.99
C ASN A 372 2.32 17.58 -12.55
N VAL A 373 3.18 16.90 -13.33
CA VAL A 373 3.54 15.49 -13.09
C VAL A 373 4.22 15.25 -11.74
N ARG A 374 3.71 14.23 -11.04
CA ARG A 374 4.16 13.72 -9.74
C ARG A 374 4.36 12.21 -9.84
N ASN A 375 4.91 11.64 -8.78
CA ASN A 375 5.01 10.19 -8.61
C ASN A 375 3.61 9.55 -8.59
N GLY A 376 3.44 8.42 -9.28
CA GLY A 376 2.18 7.68 -9.31
C GLY A 376 1.07 8.30 -10.16
N ASP A 377 1.30 9.40 -10.88
CA ASP A 377 0.24 10.08 -11.63
C ASP A 377 -0.40 9.18 -12.72
N ILE A 378 -1.73 9.18 -12.78
CA ILE A 378 -2.51 8.60 -13.86
C ILE A 378 -2.99 9.75 -14.76
N ILE A 379 -2.60 9.70 -16.04
CA ILE A 379 -2.79 10.78 -17.01
C ILE A 379 -3.96 10.43 -17.94
N LEU A 380 -5.06 11.18 -17.85
CA LEU A 380 -6.22 11.06 -18.74
C LEU A 380 -5.97 11.80 -20.06
N MET A 381 -6.17 11.08 -21.15
CA MET A 381 -6.27 11.53 -22.53
C MET A 381 -7.42 10.75 -23.21
N HIS A 382 -7.83 11.16 -24.41
CA HIS A 382 -8.86 10.48 -25.20
C HIS A 382 -8.27 9.98 -26.53
N SER A 383 -8.93 9.01 -27.18
CA SER A 383 -8.36 8.29 -28.35
C SER A 383 -9.26 8.17 -29.57
N ASP A 384 -10.39 8.88 -29.61
CA ASP A 384 -11.32 8.86 -30.74
C ASP A 384 -11.16 10.04 -31.72
N SER A 385 -12.02 10.09 -32.74
CA SER A 385 -11.70 10.66 -34.07
C SER A 385 -11.41 12.17 -34.14
N ASP A 386 -11.76 12.94 -33.11
CA ASP A 386 -11.45 14.37 -32.98
C ASP A 386 -10.13 14.65 -32.24
N LYS A 387 -9.53 13.66 -31.57
CA LYS A 387 -8.37 13.79 -30.67
C LYS A 387 -7.02 13.86 -31.40
N ILE A 388 -7.00 14.52 -32.56
CA ILE A 388 -5.79 14.72 -33.38
C ILE A 388 -4.71 15.56 -32.67
N GLU A 389 -5.10 16.49 -31.80
CA GLU A 389 -4.15 17.25 -30.96
C GLU A 389 -3.54 16.38 -29.86
N THR A 390 -4.27 15.39 -29.33
CA THR A 390 -3.76 14.40 -28.37
C THR A 390 -2.70 13.52 -29.03
N ALA A 391 -2.95 13.03 -30.25
CA ALA A 391 -1.96 12.27 -31.02
C ALA A 391 -0.69 13.10 -31.32
N LYS A 392 -0.80 14.40 -31.57
CA LYS A 392 0.36 15.31 -31.71
C LYS A 392 1.08 15.59 -30.39
N ALA A 393 0.37 15.63 -29.27
CA ALA A 393 0.93 15.89 -27.94
C ALA A 393 1.67 14.68 -27.36
N LEU A 394 1.21 13.47 -27.66
CA LEU A 394 1.67 12.22 -27.06
C LEU A 394 3.20 11.98 -27.17
N PRO A 395 3.87 12.15 -28.33
CA PRO A 395 5.33 12.02 -28.42
C PRO A 395 6.07 12.98 -27.45
N LEU A 396 5.65 14.24 -27.41
CA LEU A 396 6.25 15.28 -26.55
C LEU A 396 6.00 15.02 -25.06
N ILE A 397 4.87 14.41 -24.71
CA ILE A 397 4.58 13.93 -23.35
C ILE A 397 5.52 12.79 -22.98
N ILE A 398 5.64 11.76 -23.82
CA ILE A 398 6.52 10.60 -23.58
C ILE A 398 7.98 11.04 -23.41
N GLU A 399 8.50 11.86 -24.33
CA GLU A 399 9.86 12.39 -24.27
C GLU A 399 10.10 13.20 -22.99
N SER A 400 9.14 14.04 -22.59
CA SER A 400 9.26 14.86 -21.38
C SER A 400 9.29 14.00 -20.12
N LEU A 401 8.41 12.99 -20.02
CA LEU A 401 8.36 12.04 -18.91
C LEU A 401 9.65 11.22 -18.81
N GLN A 402 10.11 10.64 -19.93
CA GLN A 402 11.36 9.88 -19.99
C GLN A 402 12.58 10.76 -19.62
N LYS A 403 12.66 11.98 -20.13
CA LYS A 403 13.70 12.97 -19.79
C LYS A 403 13.66 13.41 -18.32
N MET A 404 12.47 13.46 -17.73
CA MET A 404 12.30 13.65 -16.29
C MET A 404 12.67 12.40 -15.47
N ASN A 405 12.95 11.26 -16.11
CA ASN A 405 13.19 9.95 -15.49
C ASN A 405 11.94 9.40 -14.78
N TYR A 406 10.76 9.51 -15.41
CA TYR A 406 9.57 8.73 -15.04
C TYR A 406 9.53 7.42 -15.83
N GLU A 407 9.23 6.33 -15.13
CA GLU A 407 8.90 5.04 -15.74
C GLU A 407 7.45 5.08 -16.25
N ILE A 408 7.23 4.82 -17.53
CA ILE A 408 5.88 4.79 -18.12
C ILE A 408 5.41 3.33 -18.10
N VAL A 409 4.40 3.04 -17.27
CA VAL A 409 3.94 1.70 -16.95
C VAL A 409 2.46 1.51 -17.27
N ASP A 410 2.03 0.25 -17.37
CA ASP A 410 0.62 -0.10 -17.38
C ASP A 410 -0.03 0.03 -15.97
N LEU A 411 -1.36 0.06 -15.93
CA LEU A 411 -2.13 0.20 -14.70
C LEU A 411 -2.05 -1.04 -13.78
N GLU A 412 -1.79 -2.23 -14.31
CA GLU A 412 -1.60 -3.44 -13.49
C GLU A 412 -0.32 -3.32 -12.66
N THR A 413 0.76 -2.86 -13.29
CA THR A 413 2.05 -2.54 -12.68
C THR A 413 1.96 -1.34 -11.72
N LEU A 414 1.27 -0.26 -12.13
CA LEU A 414 1.18 0.96 -11.33
C LEU A 414 0.38 0.77 -10.03
N LEU A 415 -0.74 0.06 -10.10
CA LEU A 415 -1.69 -0.07 -8.98
C LEU A 415 -1.57 -1.40 -8.23
N ASN A 416 -0.86 -2.40 -8.79
CA ASN A 416 -0.86 -3.78 -8.28
C ASN A 416 -2.28 -4.36 -8.19
N VAL A 417 -3.12 -4.08 -9.20
CA VAL A 417 -4.47 -4.64 -9.38
C VAL A 417 -4.54 -5.30 -10.75
N LYS A 418 -5.24 -6.43 -10.88
CA LYS A 418 -5.32 -7.11 -12.18
C LYS A 418 -6.11 -6.30 -13.19
N ALA A 419 -5.63 -6.24 -14.43
CA ALA A 419 -6.37 -5.74 -15.58
C ALA A 419 -7.53 -6.68 -15.99
N TYR A 420 -7.37 -7.98 -15.71
CA TYR A 420 -8.25 -9.05 -16.16
C TYR A 420 -8.60 -10.05 -15.05
N GLN A 421 -9.80 -10.63 -15.13
CA GLN A 421 -10.30 -11.66 -14.21
C GLN A 421 -9.84 -13.06 -14.62
#